data_AF-A0A177CUC9-F1
#
_entry.id   AF-A0A177CUC9-F1
#
_cell.length_a   1.000
_cell.length_b   1.000
_cell.length_c   1.000
_cell.angle_alpha   90.00
_cell.angle_beta   90.00
_cell.angle_gamma   90.00
#
_symmetry.space_group_name_H-M   'P 1'
#
loop_
_entity.id
_entity.type
_entity.pdbx_description
1 polymer ?
#
loop_
_entity_poly.entity_id
_entity_poly.type
_entity_poly.pdbx_seq_one_letter_code
_entity_poly.pdbx_strand_id
1 'polypeptide(L)'
;MSEAAPQPSAPAWRAFVHLYLPVITIAFLTLFLPNPFSHRALLLASALPTYFLASLVHQPRPGPAERFTRRSHIHHAIVLFTYGRLLGTPFNLFTYLEDLFASYSVRPILDRPEGAPPRPSEFFVQALWTTATTVAFGLVPPSWKWTWSIMGWTDRIMYRAAYLALVDDLVRVLGYPQVASKRGRALVVAVQAVFIAVSVMWVHFFLVLGMRAQIEKDIVMPMAS
;
A
#
# COMPACT_ATOMS: atom_id res chain seq x y z
N MET A 1 -27.09 -24.55 32.87
CA MET A 1 -26.27 -23.99 31.78
C MET A 1 -25.93 -22.57 32.20
N SER A 2 -24.67 -22.30 32.56
CA SER A 2 -24.26 -20.97 33.00
C SER A 2 -24.15 -20.08 31.76
N GLU A 3 -25.03 -19.08 31.68
CA GLU A 3 -25.00 -18.03 30.67
C GLU A 3 -23.72 -17.22 30.92
N ALA A 4 -22.70 -17.46 30.09
CA ALA A 4 -21.43 -16.73 30.21
C ALA A 4 -21.73 -15.25 29.98
N ALA A 5 -21.49 -14.43 31.00
CA ALA A 5 -21.65 -12.98 30.91
C ALA A 5 -20.90 -12.46 29.66
N PRO A 6 -21.51 -11.56 28.86
CA PRO A 6 -20.85 -11.02 27.69
C PRO A 6 -19.56 -10.34 28.13
N GLN A 7 -18.42 -10.91 27.73
CA GLN A 7 -17.13 -10.29 28.00
C GLN A 7 -17.18 -8.87 27.42
N PRO A 8 -16.75 -7.85 28.19
CA PRO A 8 -16.78 -6.48 27.72
C PRO A 8 -16.00 -6.39 26.41
N SER A 9 -16.70 -6.10 25.31
CA SER A 9 -16.08 -5.93 24.00
C SER A 9 -15.15 -4.74 24.11
N ALA A 10 -13.84 -4.98 23.99
CA ALA A 10 -12.91 -3.87 24.09
C ALA A 10 -13.12 -2.86 22.95
N PRO A 11 -12.60 -1.64 23.12
CA PRO A 11 -12.74 -0.60 22.11
C PRO A 11 -12.23 -1.06 20.74
N ALA A 12 -13.05 -0.87 19.70
CA ALA A 12 -12.75 -1.33 18.34
C ALA A 12 -11.42 -0.81 17.78
N TRP A 13 -10.93 0.34 18.26
CA TRP A 13 -9.64 0.89 17.87
C TRP A 13 -8.46 -0.02 18.25
N ARG A 14 -8.54 -0.77 19.36
CA ARG A 14 -7.48 -1.69 19.82
C ARG A 14 -7.22 -2.86 18.85
N ALA A 15 -8.21 -3.20 18.03
CA ALA A 15 -8.06 -4.26 17.03
C ALA A 15 -7.10 -3.86 15.89
N PHE A 16 -6.94 -2.56 15.61
CA PHE A 16 -6.20 -2.06 14.45
C PHE A 16 -4.88 -1.37 14.81
N VAL A 17 -4.38 -1.55 16.04
CA VAL A 17 -3.19 -0.85 16.53
C VAL A 17 -1.96 -1.09 15.66
N HIS A 18 -1.77 -2.32 15.20
CA HIS A 18 -0.66 -2.67 14.31
C HIS A 18 -0.76 -2.03 12.91
N LEU A 19 -1.92 -1.47 12.53
CA LEU A 19 -2.14 -0.74 11.29
C LEU A 19 -1.82 0.76 11.43
N TYR A 20 -2.32 1.43 12.48
CA TYR A 20 -2.16 2.89 12.61
C TYR A 20 -0.89 3.30 13.36
N LEU A 21 -0.31 2.49 14.26
CA LEU A 21 0.94 2.87 14.93
C LEU A 21 2.11 3.09 13.95
N PRO A 22 2.32 2.25 12.92
CA PRO A 22 3.29 2.55 11.87
C PRO A 22 3.06 3.91 11.20
N VAL A 23 1.81 4.32 10.99
CA VAL A 23 1.48 5.64 10.42
C VAL A 23 1.91 6.77 11.36
N ILE A 24 1.69 6.62 12.66
CA ILE A 24 2.17 7.58 13.68
C ILE A 24 3.70 7.63 13.67
N THR A 25 4.37 6.48 13.59
CA THR A 25 5.84 6.41 13.49
C THR A 25 6.35 7.09 12.22
N ILE A 26 5.71 6.87 11.07
CA ILE A 26 6.03 7.54 9.81
C ILE A 26 5.91 9.06 9.96
N ALA A 27 4.82 9.56 10.54
CA ALA A 27 4.63 11.00 10.75
C ALA A 27 5.73 11.59 11.65
N PHE A 28 6.04 10.92 12.76
CA PHE A 28 7.10 11.36 13.68
C PHE A 28 8.47 11.38 12.98
N LEU A 29 8.86 10.30 12.32
CA LEU A 29 10.13 10.23 11.61
C LEU A 29 10.19 11.25 10.47
N THR A 30 9.08 11.50 9.78
CA THR A 30 9.03 12.50 8.71
C THR A 30 9.24 13.92 9.22
N LEU A 31 8.71 14.25 10.40
CA LEU A 31 8.81 15.59 10.98
C LEU A 31 10.17 15.84 11.66
N PHE A 32 10.78 14.81 12.24
CA PHE A 32 11.95 14.97 13.11
C PHE A 32 13.27 14.39 12.57
N LEU A 33 13.25 13.63 11.47
CA LEU A 33 14.46 13.04 10.88
C LEU A 33 14.86 13.79 9.60
N PRO A 34 15.83 14.71 9.64
CA PRO A 34 16.13 15.59 8.51
C PRO A 34 16.70 14.88 7.27
N ASN A 35 17.37 13.75 7.45
CA ASN A 35 17.91 12.96 6.35
C ASN A 35 17.62 11.46 6.55
N PRO A 36 16.43 10.97 6.15
CA PRO A 36 16.10 9.56 6.32
C PRO A 36 17.00 8.61 5.50
N PHE A 37 17.57 9.10 4.39
CA PHE A 37 18.38 8.27 3.48
C PHE A 37 19.71 7.82 4.10
N SER A 38 20.28 8.60 5.02
CA SER A 38 21.48 8.22 5.79
C SER A 38 21.16 7.30 6.98
N HIS A 39 19.90 7.21 7.37
CA HIS A 39 19.46 6.52 8.59
C HIS A 39 18.59 5.29 8.32
N ARG A 40 18.83 4.58 7.21
CA ARG A 40 18.04 3.41 6.78
C ARG A 40 17.91 2.33 7.86
N ALA A 41 19.00 2.03 8.57
CA ALA A 41 18.98 1.06 9.66
C ALA A 41 18.07 1.50 10.82
N LEU A 42 18.06 2.80 11.15
CA LEU A 42 17.19 3.37 12.18
C LEU A 42 15.73 3.36 11.73
N LEU A 43 15.44 3.62 10.45
CA LEU A 43 14.09 3.49 9.90
C LEU A 43 13.57 2.05 10.04
N LEU A 44 14.38 1.06 9.68
CA LEU A 44 13.99 -0.35 9.82
C LEU A 44 13.85 -0.75 11.30
N ALA A 45 14.79 -0.32 12.15
CA ALA A 45 14.78 -0.61 13.58
C ALA A 45 13.59 0.03 14.30
N SER A 46 13.04 1.15 13.78
CA SER A 46 11.87 1.82 14.35
C SER A 46 10.62 0.93 14.39
N ALA A 47 10.55 -0.11 13.55
CA ALA A 47 9.46 -1.09 13.62
C ALA A 47 9.45 -1.90 14.93
N LEU A 48 10.58 -2.06 15.61
CA LEU A 48 10.64 -2.79 16.88
C LEU A 48 9.87 -2.07 18.00
N PRO A 49 10.14 -0.79 18.33
CA PRO A 49 9.34 -0.06 19.31
C PRO A 49 7.89 0.10 18.83
N THR A 50 7.63 0.30 17.54
CA THR A 50 6.26 0.36 16.99
C THR A 50 5.49 -0.93 17.25
N TYR A 51 6.09 -2.08 16.95
CA TYR A 51 5.51 -3.40 17.19
C TYR A 51 5.29 -3.64 18.69
N PHE A 52 6.29 -3.30 19.52
CA PHE A 52 6.21 -3.50 20.96
C PHE A 52 5.05 -2.71 21.57
N LEU A 53 4.98 -1.40 21.28
CA LEU A 53 3.89 -0.54 21.74
C LEU A 53 2.52 -1.04 21.24
N ALA A 54 2.46 -1.49 19.98
CA ALA A 54 1.23 -2.06 19.43
C ALA A 54 0.78 -3.30 20.20
N SER A 55 1.72 -4.19 20.51
CA SER A 55 1.47 -5.46 21.17
C SER A 55 0.95 -5.29 22.61
N LEU A 56 1.30 -4.19 23.29
CA LEU A 56 0.85 -3.92 24.67
C LEU A 56 -0.66 -3.67 24.78
N VAL A 57 -1.26 -3.13 23.72
CA VAL A 57 -2.67 -2.71 23.71
C VAL A 57 -3.52 -3.50 22.71
N HIS A 58 -2.88 -4.27 21.83
CA HIS A 58 -3.54 -5.04 20.79
C HIS A 58 -4.52 -6.06 21.39
N GLN A 59 -5.68 -6.15 20.75
CA GLN A 59 -6.61 -7.23 21.00
C GLN A 59 -6.82 -8.10 19.77
N PRO A 60 -6.70 -9.43 19.91
CA PRO A 60 -6.92 -10.36 18.81
C PRO A 60 -8.33 -10.20 18.25
N ARG A 61 -8.42 -10.18 16.92
CA ARG A 61 -9.70 -10.16 16.20
C ARG A 61 -9.94 -11.53 15.57
N PRO A 62 -11.21 -12.01 15.45
CA PRO A 62 -11.52 -13.12 14.56
C PRO A 62 -10.98 -12.84 13.15
N GLY A 63 -10.57 -13.93 12.48
CA GLY A 63 -9.74 -13.90 11.27
C GLY A 63 -10.23 -12.93 10.17
N PRO A 64 -9.33 -12.55 9.26
CA PRO A 64 -9.65 -11.61 8.18
C PRO A 64 -10.82 -12.13 7.33
N ALA A 65 -11.66 -11.22 6.83
CA ALA A 65 -12.45 -11.56 5.66
C ALA A 65 -11.54 -11.63 4.43
N GLU A 66 -12.06 -12.22 3.37
CA GLU A 66 -11.31 -12.63 2.19
C GLU A 66 -10.39 -11.53 1.62
N ARG A 67 -10.83 -10.26 1.53
CA ARG A 67 -10.02 -9.06 1.16
C ARG A 67 -10.62 -7.74 1.67
N PHE A 68 -9.78 -6.72 1.95
CA PHE A 68 -10.22 -5.41 2.45
C PHE A 68 -10.90 -4.58 1.35
N THR A 69 -10.27 -4.48 0.17
CA THR A 69 -10.79 -3.75 -0.99
C THR A 69 -12.10 -4.33 -1.52
N ARG A 70 -12.37 -5.62 -1.28
CA ARG A 70 -13.62 -6.28 -1.70
C ARG A 70 -14.80 -6.03 -0.77
N ARG A 71 -14.58 -5.60 0.48
CA ARG A 71 -15.65 -5.36 1.46
C ARG A 71 -16.52 -4.16 1.14
N SER A 72 -15.97 -3.17 0.45
CA SER A 72 -16.71 -1.97 0.10
C SER A 72 -16.15 -1.38 -1.18
N HIS A 73 -17.04 -1.01 -2.10
CA HIS A 73 -16.71 -0.21 -3.27
C HIS A 73 -15.98 1.09 -2.89
N ILE A 74 -16.30 1.64 -1.72
CA ILE A 74 -15.64 2.84 -1.18
C ILE A 74 -14.18 2.53 -0.84
N HIS A 75 -13.87 1.40 -0.19
CA HIS A 75 -12.50 1.02 0.10
C HIS A 75 -11.69 0.79 -1.19
N HIS A 76 -12.27 0.08 -2.16
CA HIS A 76 -11.64 -0.09 -3.47
C HIS A 76 -11.29 1.25 -4.10
N ALA A 77 -12.28 2.16 -4.18
CA ALA A 77 -12.13 3.46 -4.80
C ALA A 77 -11.06 4.32 -4.11
N ILE A 78 -11.11 4.40 -2.77
CA ILE A 78 -10.11 5.14 -1.98
C ILE A 78 -8.71 4.57 -2.19
N VAL A 79 -8.55 3.25 -2.17
CA VAL A 79 -7.23 2.65 -2.41
C VAL A 79 -6.77 2.99 -3.82
N LEU A 80 -7.59 2.80 -4.86
CA LEU A 80 -7.19 3.13 -6.23
C LEU A 80 -6.85 4.61 -6.42
N PHE A 81 -7.56 5.51 -5.73
CA PHE A 81 -7.27 6.94 -5.71
C PHE A 81 -5.87 7.28 -5.20
N THR A 82 -5.33 6.45 -4.30
CA THR A 82 -3.95 6.61 -3.78
C THR A 82 -2.87 6.13 -4.73
N TYR A 83 -3.16 5.21 -5.66
CA TYR A 83 -2.17 4.60 -6.57
C TYR A 83 -1.37 5.65 -7.38
N GLY A 84 -2.06 6.49 -8.16
CA GLY A 84 -1.40 7.50 -8.99
C GLY A 84 -0.83 8.68 -8.20
N ARG A 85 -1.43 8.99 -7.04
CA ARG A 85 -0.99 10.10 -6.19
C ARG A 85 0.25 9.79 -5.40
N LEU A 86 0.45 8.53 -5.01
CA LEU A 86 1.73 8.12 -4.42
C LEU A 86 2.84 8.46 -5.41
N LEU A 87 2.69 8.13 -6.69
CA LEU A 87 3.63 8.42 -7.78
C LEU A 87 3.71 9.90 -8.20
N GLY A 88 3.11 10.82 -7.44
CA GLY A 88 3.17 12.26 -7.72
C GLY A 88 2.36 12.72 -8.91
N THR A 89 1.52 11.85 -9.48
CA THR A 89 0.70 12.21 -10.63
C THR A 89 -0.42 13.16 -10.18
N PRO A 90 -0.61 14.31 -10.84
CA PRO A 90 -1.70 15.22 -10.51
C PRO A 90 -3.04 14.51 -10.70
N PHE A 91 -4.03 14.89 -9.89
CA PHE A 91 -5.34 14.27 -9.97
C PHE A 91 -6.06 14.65 -11.26
N ASN A 92 -6.49 13.65 -12.01
CA ASN A 92 -7.39 13.80 -13.14
C ASN A 92 -8.60 12.88 -12.93
N LEU A 93 -9.80 13.47 -12.92
CA LEU A 93 -11.04 12.75 -12.68
C LEU A 93 -11.32 11.70 -13.77
N PHE A 94 -11.12 12.03 -15.05
CA PHE A 94 -11.37 11.12 -16.16
C PHE A 94 -10.43 9.92 -16.10
N THR A 95 -9.14 10.18 -15.90
CA THR A 95 -8.13 9.14 -15.69
C THR A 95 -8.53 8.25 -14.51
N TYR A 96 -8.94 8.82 -13.39
CA TYR A 96 -9.38 8.04 -12.23
C TYR A 96 -10.64 7.20 -12.49
N LEU A 97 -11.61 7.71 -13.25
CA LEU A 97 -12.83 6.98 -13.60
C LEU A 97 -12.53 5.82 -14.57
N GLU A 98 -11.65 6.03 -15.55
CA GLU A 98 -11.14 4.95 -16.42
C GLU A 98 -10.48 3.85 -15.58
N ASP A 99 -9.72 4.26 -14.56
CA ASP A 99 -9.00 3.35 -13.70
C ASP A 99 -9.94 2.48 -12.87
N LEU A 100 -10.98 3.12 -12.31
CA LEU A 100 -12.06 2.43 -11.62
C LEU A 100 -12.79 1.47 -12.55
N PHE A 101 -13.17 1.93 -13.74
CA PHE A 101 -13.88 1.09 -14.70
C PHE A 101 -13.04 -0.14 -15.06
N ALA A 102 -11.78 0.07 -15.43
CA ALA A 102 -10.86 -1.00 -15.77
C ALA A 102 -10.63 -1.97 -14.59
N SER A 103 -10.50 -1.46 -13.36
CA SER A 103 -10.31 -2.32 -12.19
C SER A 103 -11.52 -3.23 -11.95
N TYR A 104 -12.75 -2.76 -12.18
CA TYR A 104 -13.95 -3.58 -12.12
C TYR A 104 -14.07 -4.57 -13.28
N SER A 105 -13.75 -4.15 -14.51
CA SER A 105 -13.87 -5.00 -15.70
C SER A 105 -12.91 -6.19 -15.68
N VAL A 106 -11.70 -6.01 -15.15
CA VAL A 106 -10.67 -7.06 -15.14
C VAL A 106 -10.73 -7.91 -13.87
N ARG A 107 -11.50 -7.45 -12.87
CA ARG A 107 -11.71 -8.14 -11.60
C ARG A 107 -12.10 -9.61 -11.78
N PRO A 108 -13.06 -10.01 -12.64
CA PRO A 108 -13.43 -11.41 -12.80
C PRO A 108 -12.32 -12.30 -13.35
N ILE A 109 -11.35 -11.72 -14.06
CA ILE A 109 -10.24 -12.44 -14.71
C ILE A 109 -9.06 -12.61 -13.74
N LEU A 110 -8.77 -11.55 -12.99
CA LEU A 110 -7.64 -11.51 -12.05
C LEU A 110 -8.00 -12.03 -10.66
N ASP A 111 -9.27 -11.95 -10.29
CA ASP A 111 -9.77 -12.50 -9.05
C ASP A 111 -9.85 -14.01 -9.13
N ARG A 112 -9.61 -14.61 -7.96
CA ARG A 112 -9.77 -16.04 -7.80
C ARG A 112 -11.25 -16.42 -7.81
N PRO A 113 -11.58 -17.62 -8.32
CA PRO A 113 -12.91 -18.19 -8.16
C PRO A 113 -13.28 -18.25 -6.67
N GLU A 114 -14.55 -18.01 -6.38
CA GLU A 114 -15.09 -18.17 -5.03
C GLU A 114 -14.81 -19.59 -4.51
N GLY A 115 -14.30 -19.72 -3.28
CA GLY A 115 -13.97 -21.00 -2.66
C GLY A 115 -12.61 -21.60 -3.03
N ALA A 116 -11.80 -20.93 -3.86
CA ALA A 116 -10.46 -21.41 -4.18
C ALA A 116 -9.51 -21.35 -2.93
N PRO A 117 -8.58 -22.32 -2.75
CA PRO A 117 -7.79 -22.46 -1.52
C PRO A 117 -6.90 -21.24 -1.24
N PRO A 118 -6.86 -20.64 -0.04
CA PRO A 118 -6.20 -19.35 0.20
C PRO A 118 -4.72 -19.36 -0.19
N ARG A 119 -4.27 -18.30 -0.87
CA ARG A 119 -2.85 -18.12 -1.23
C ARG A 119 -2.09 -17.41 -0.09
N PRO A 120 -0.77 -17.65 0.03
CA PRO A 120 0.08 -16.94 0.99
C PRO A 120 0.13 -15.43 0.75
N SER A 121 0.25 -15.00 -0.52
CA SER A 121 0.24 -13.58 -0.92
C SER A 121 -0.38 -13.43 -2.30
N GLU A 122 -1.36 -12.52 -2.42
CA GLU A 122 -1.94 -12.14 -3.71
C GLU A 122 -1.08 -11.07 -4.40
N PHE A 123 -0.43 -10.20 -3.62
CA PHE A 123 0.51 -9.21 -4.13
C PHE A 123 1.61 -9.86 -4.96
N PHE A 124 2.24 -10.92 -4.47
CA PHE A 124 3.35 -11.56 -5.18
C PHE A 124 2.92 -12.12 -6.54
N VAL A 125 1.73 -12.71 -6.61
CA VAL A 125 1.18 -13.22 -7.88
C VAL A 125 0.94 -12.08 -8.86
N GLN A 126 0.30 -11.00 -8.40
CA GLN A 126 0.04 -9.84 -9.25
C GLN A 126 1.33 -9.13 -9.66
N ALA A 127 2.33 -9.04 -8.78
CA ALA A 127 3.64 -8.46 -9.09
C ALA A 127 4.38 -9.24 -10.18
N LEU A 128 4.29 -10.58 -10.17
CA LEU A 128 4.82 -11.43 -11.23
C LEU A 128 4.10 -11.18 -12.56
N TRP A 129 2.77 -11.09 -12.55
CA TRP A 129 2.00 -10.75 -13.76
C TRP A 129 2.37 -9.37 -14.29
N THR A 130 2.45 -8.35 -13.44
CA THR A 130 2.91 -7.02 -13.82
C THR A 130 4.30 -7.06 -14.44
N THR A 131 5.23 -7.79 -13.84
CA THR A 131 6.59 -7.92 -14.39
C THR A 131 6.55 -8.57 -15.77
N ALA A 132 5.76 -9.64 -15.94
CA ALA A 132 5.59 -10.29 -17.22
C ALA A 132 4.98 -9.36 -18.29
N THR A 133 3.96 -8.55 -17.92
CA THR A 133 3.36 -7.60 -18.85
C THR A 133 4.27 -6.43 -19.20
N THR A 134 5.06 -5.95 -18.24
CA THR A 134 6.02 -4.86 -18.48
C THR A 134 7.14 -5.31 -19.41
N VAL A 135 7.66 -6.52 -19.21
CA VAL A 135 8.64 -7.13 -20.14
C VAL A 135 8.02 -7.28 -21.52
N ALA A 136 6.82 -7.83 -21.62
CA ALA A 136 6.14 -8.00 -22.91
C ALA A 136 5.89 -6.66 -23.61
N PHE A 137 5.47 -5.63 -22.88
CA PHE A 137 5.28 -4.28 -23.41
C PHE A 137 6.59 -3.66 -23.93
N GLY A 138 7.70 -3.85 -23.21
CA GLY A 138 9.02 -3.39 -23.64
C GLY A 138 9.53 -4.04 -24.93
N LEU A 139 8.99 -5.20 -25.31
CA LEU A 139 9.30 -5.87 -26.58
C LEU A 139 8.41 -5.40 -27.75
N VAL A 140 7.33 -4.65 -27.49
CA VAL A 140 6.44 -4.16 -28.54
C VAL A 140 6.93 -2.81 -29.06
N PRO A 141 7.32 -2.71 -30.34
CA PRO A 141 7.82 -1.45 -30.87
C PRO A 141 6.67 -0.42 -31.00
N PRO A 142 6.94 0.89 -30.73
CA PRO A 142 5.93 1.94 -30.86
C PRO A 142 5.32 2.08 -32.26
N SER A 143 6.00 1.55 -33.29
CA SER A 143 5.47 1.49 -34.67
C SER A 143 4.20 0.63 -34.78
N TRP A 144 4.00 -0.33 -33.89
CA TRP A 144 2.81 -1.19 -33.86
C TRP A 144 1.70 -0.54 -33.04
N LYS A 145 1.17 0.58 -33.54
CA LYS A 145 0.27 1.49 -32.80
C LYS A 145 -0.80 0.77 -31.96
N TRP A 146 -1.57 -0.13 -32.58
CA TRP A 146 -2.65 -0.85 -31.89
C TRP A 146 -2.14 -1.79 -30.79
N THR A 147 -1.15 -2.63 -31.10
CA THR A 147 -0.56 -3.57 -30.15
C THR A 147 0.13 -2.84 -29.00
N TRP A 148 0.84 -1.76 -29.31
CA TRP A 148 1.51 -0.92 -28.32
C TRP A 148 0.49 -0.29 -27.36
N SER A 149 -0.60 0.28 -27.89
CA SER A 149 -1.68 0.82 -27.06
C SER A 149 -2.33 -0.26 -26.18
N ILE A 150 -2.72 -1.41 -26.75
CA ILE A 150 -3.35 -2.50 -25.99
C ILE A 150 -2.43 -2.97 -24.86
N MET A 151 -1.16 -3.21 -25.16
CA MET A 151 -0.19 -3.67 -24.16
C MET A 151 0.06 -2.61 -23.08
N GLY A 152 0.11 -1.32 -23.44
CA GLY A 152 0.20 -0.24 -22.46
C GLY A 152 -1.02 -0.19 -21.52
N TRP A 153 -2.23 -0.42 -22.05
CA TRP A 153 -3.44 -0.54 -21.23
C TRP A 153 -3.41 -1.76 -20.32
N THR A 154 -3.01 -2.92 -20.84
CA THR A 154 -2.87 -4.15 -20.03
C THR A 154 -1.87 -3.98 -18.90
N ASP A 155 -0.68 -3.43 -19.20
CA ASP A 155 0.36 -3.20 -18.21
C ASP A 155 -0.12 -2.23 -17.10
N ARG A 156 -0.76 -1.14 -17.50
CA ARG A 156 -1.40 -0.17 -16.58
C ARG A 156 -2.43 -0.82 -15.66
N ILE A 157 -3.21 -1.77 -16.15
CA ILE A 157 -4.20 -2.54 -15.37
C ILE A 157 -3.49 -3.47 -14.38
N MET A 158 -2.45 -4.20 -14.81
CA MET A 158 -1.72 -5.13 -13.94
C MET A 158 -1.04 -4.40 -12.78
N TYR A 159 -0.42 -3.25 -13.04
CA TYR A 159 0.15 -2.43 -11.97
C TYR A 159 -0.88 -2.06 -10.89
N ARG A 160 -2.12 -1.76 -11.28
CA ARG A 160 -3.19 -1.43 -10.32
C ARG A 160 -3.67 -2.64 -9.56
N ALA A 161 -3.82 -3.77 -10.24
CA ALA A 161 -4.17 -5.03 -9.59
C ALA A 161 -3.11 -5.40 -8.55
N ALA A 162 -1.83 -5.25 -8.89
CA ALA A 162 -0.72 -5.44 -7.96
C ALA A 162 -0.78 -4.46 -6.79
N TYR A 163 -1.09 -3.19 -7.03
CA TYR A 163 -1.24 -2.20 -5.97
C TYR A 163 -2.42 -2.51 -5.01
N LEU A 164 -3.59 -2.88 -5.54
CA LEU A 164 -4.73 -3.26 -4.71
C LEU A 164 -4.41 -4.51 -3.88
N ALA A 165 -3.75 -5.49 -4.48
CA ALA A 165 -3.31 -6.71 -3.80
C ALA A 165 -2.24 -6.44 -2.73
N LEU A 166 -1.33 -5.48 -2.97
CA LEU A 166 -0.34 -5.02 -1.98
C LEU A 166 -1.04 -4.46 -0.74
N VAL A 167 -2.02 -3.58 -0.94
CA VAL A 167 -2.77 -2.96 0.16
C VAL A 167 -3.59 -4.01 0.91
N ASP A 168 -4.24 -4.94 0.21
CA ASP A 168 -4.96 -6.04 0.84
C ASP A 168 -4.06 -6.94 1.69
N ASP A 169 -2.88 -7.33 1.17
CA ASP A 169 -1.91 -8.15 1.92
C ASP A 169 -1.34 -7.39 3.13
N LEU A 170 -1.06 -6.09 2.99
CA LEU A 170 -0.61 -5.23 4.10
C LEU A 170 -1.69 -5.13 5.19
N VAL A 171 -2.93 -4.86 4.82
CA VAL A 171 -4.06 -4.80 5.76
C VAL A 171 -4.33 -6.17 6.38
N ARG A 172 -4.16 -7.27 5.65
CA ARG A 172 -4.27 -8.63 6.18
C ARG A 172 -3.22 -8.89 7.27
N VAL A 173 -1.96 -8.55 7.01
CA VAL A 173 -0.87 -8.78 7.97
C VAL A 173 -0.98 -7.86 9.19
N LEU A 174 -1.23 -6.57 8.99
CA LEU A 174 -1.22 -5.57 10.06
C LEU A 174 -2.56 -5.42 10.78
N GLY A 175 -3.69 -5.64 10.09
CA GLY A 175 -5.03 -5.55 10.66
C GLY A 175 -5.51 -6.85 11.32
N TYR A 176 -4.91 -7.99 10.96
CA TYR A 176 -5.19 -9.30 11.55
C TYR A 176 -3.89 -10.05 11.90
N PRO A 177 -3.04 -9.45 12.76
CA PRO A 177 -1.70 -9.96 13.01
C PRO A 177 -1.75 -11.27 13.80
N GLN A 178 -1.03 -12.29 13.34
CA GLN A 178 -0.91 -13.57 14.04
C GLN A 178 0.18 -13.53 15.12
N VAL A 179 -0.02 -12.68 16.13
CA VAL A 179 0.98 -12.43 17.20
C VAL A 179 1.19 -13.62 18.14
N ALA A 180 0.34 -14.65 18.08
CA ALA A 180 0.51 -15.87 18.86
C ALA A 180 1.75 -16.68 18.42
N SER A 181 2.12 -16.62 17.14
CA SER A 181 3.23 -17.43 16.59
C SER A 181 4.49 -16.60 16.38
N LYS A 182 5.69 -17.18 16.62
CA LYS A 182 6.98 -16.51 16.37
C LYS A 182 7.09 -16.02 14.92
N ARG A 183 6.66 -16.84 13.96
CA ARG A 183 6.65 -16.50 12.53
C ARG A 183 5.73 -15.31 12.23
N GLY A 184 4.53 -15.29 12.82
CA GLY A 184 3.60 -14.17 12.66
C GLY A 184 4.14 -12.86 13.26
N ARG A 185 4.78 -12.91 14.44
CA ARG A 185 5.46 -11.74 15.02
C ARG A 185 6.55 -11.19 14.10
N ALA A 186 7.42 -12.06 13.60
CA ALA A 186 8.48 -11.67 12.68
C ALA A 186 7.92 -11.04 11.39
N LEU A 187 6.84 -11.62 10.84
CA LEU A 187 6.17 -11.09 9.66
C LEU A 187 5.60 -9.69 9.91
N VAL A 188 4.92 -9.46 11.04
CA VAL A 188 4.37 -8.14 11.38
C VAL A 188 5.48 -7.11 11.49
N VAL A 189 6.56 -7.41 12.23
CA VAL A 189 7.71 -6.51 12.37
C VAL A 189 8.34 -6.20 11.01
N ALA A 190 8.55 -7.23 10.16
CA ALA A 190 9.12 -7.04 8.84
C ALA A 190 8.25 -6.15 7.94
N VAL A 191 6.93 -6.39 7.92
CA VAL A 191 5.99 -5.56 7.14
C VAL A 191 5.94 -4.14 7.69
N GLN A 192 5.93 -3.94 9.00
CA GLN A 192 6.01 -2.60 9.60
C GLN A 192 7.33 -1.89 9.22
N ALA A 193 8.46 -2.59 9.26
CA ALA A 193 9.77 -2.04 8.91
C ALA A 193 9.82 -1.55 7.45
N VAL A 194 9.37 -2.39 6.52
CA VAL A 194 9.32 -2.03 5.10
C VAL A 194 8.34 -0.88 4.87
N PHE A 195 7.15 -0.94 5.47
CA PHE A 195 6.15 0.11 5.33
C PHE A 195 6.65 1.46 5.85
N ILE A 196 7.22 1.50 7.06
CA ILE A 196 7.78 2.72 7.64
C ILE A 196 8.93 3.26 6.78
N ALA A 197 9.90 2.43 6.44
CA ALA A 197 11.09 2.87 5.71
C ALA A 197 10.73 3.42 4.33
N VAL A 198 9.91 2.69 3.56
CA VAL A 198 9.47 3.11 2.22
C VAL A 198 8.67 4.40 2.31
N SER A 199 7.68 4.50 3.21
CA SER A 199 6.85 5.69 3.33
C SER A 199 7.65 6.93 3.74
N VAL A 200 8.56 6.82 4.72
CA VAL A 200 9.38 7.97 5.16
C VAL A 200 10.31 8.44 4.05
N MET A 201 11.01 7.51 3.37
CA MET A 201 11.89 7.85 2.25
C MET A 201 11.10 8.50 1.11
N TRP A 202 9.90 7.98 0.83
CA TRP A 202 9.02 8.48 -0.21
C TRP A 202 8.55 9.91 0.05
N VAL A 203 8.01 10.18 1.24
CA VAL A 203 7.52 11.52 1.59
C VAL A 203 8.65 12.54 1.53
N HIS A 204 9.82 12.22 2.05
CA HIS A 204 10.99 13.11 1.96
C HIS A 204 11.45 13.36 0.53
N PHE A 205 11.46 12.33 -0.32
CA PHE A 205 11.78 12.51 -1.73
C PHE A 205 10.86 13.56 -2.37
N PHE A 206 9.55 13.49 -2.11
CA PHE A 206 8.59 14.47 -2.62
C PHE A 206 8.77 15.87 -2.03
N LEU A 207 9.05 15.98 -0.72
CA LEU A 207 9.32 17.27 -0.10
C LEU A 207 10.55 17.95 -0.72
N VAL A 208 11.64 17.19 -0.94
CA VAL A 208 12.86 17.71 -1.57
C VAL A 208 12.61 18.13 -3.02
N LEU A 209 11.87 17.34 -3.80
CA LEU A 209 11.50 17.72 -5.16
C LEU A 209 10.63 18.99 -5.19
N GLY A 210 9.65 19.09 -4.30
CA GLY A 210 8.80 20.28 -4.18
C GLY A 210 9.58 21.54 -3.81
N MET A 211 10.50 21.43 -2.83
CA MET A 211 11.38 22.53 -2.45
C MET A 211 12.28 22.97 -3.61
N ARG A 212 12.88 22.03 -4.35
CA ARG A 212 13.71 22.36 -5.53
C ARG A 212 12.90 23.09 -6.59
N ALA A 213 11.72 22.59 -6.94
CA ALA A 213 10.86 23.23 -7.92
C ALA A 213 10.45 24.66 -7.50
N GLN A 214 10.26 24.91 -6.21
CA GLN A 214 9.97 26.25 -5.69
C GLN A 214 11.18 27.18 -5.78
N ILE A 215 12.37 26.70 -5.39
CA ILE A 215 13.63 27.47 -5.50
C ILE A 215 13.92 27.86 -6.95
N GLU A 216 13.73 26.94 -7.91
CA GLU A 216 13.91 27.23 -9.34
C GLU A 216 12.96 28.34 -9.82
N LYS A 217 11.69 28.32 -9.37
CA LYS A 217 10.73 29.39 -9.68
C LYS A 217 11.15 30.73 -9.07
N ASP A 218 11.58 30.72 -7.81
CA ASP A 218 11.85 31.94 -7.05
C ASP A 218 13.19 32.60 -7.40
N ILE A 219 14.18 31.86 -7.92
CA ILE A 219 15.51 32.41 -8.26
C ILE A 219 15.67 32.66 -9.77
N VAL A 220 15.15 31.79 -10.63
CA VAL A 220 15.45 31.83 -12.07
C VAL A 220 14.44 32.70 -12.84
N MET A 221 13.17 32.72 -12.45
CA MET A 221 12.14 33.48 -13.17
C MET A 221 12.03 34.99 -12.87
N PRO A 222 12.47 35.54 -11.71
CA PRO A 222 12.47 37.00 -11.54
C PRO A 222 13.60 37.73 -12.27
N MET A 223 14.56 37.03 -12.90
CA MET A 223 15.58 37.65 -13.75
C MET A 223 15.18 37.76 -15.23
N ALA A 224 13.98 37.29 -15.59
CA ALA A 224 13.48 37.28 -16.97
C ALA A 224 12.45 38.39 -17.28
N SER A 225 12.23 39.31 -16.33
CA SER A 225 11.41 40.52 -16.48
C SER A 225 12.27 41.78 -16.43
#